data_AF-A0A5J6SU40-F1
#
_entry.id   AF-A0A5J6SU40-F1
#
_cell.length_a   1.000
_cell.length_b   1.000
_cell.length_c   1.000
_cell.angle_alpha   90.00
_cell.angle_beta   90.00
_cell.angle_gamma   90.00
#
_symmetry.space_group_name_H-M   'P 1'
#
loop_
_entity.id
_entity.type
_entity.pdbx_description
1 polymer ?
#
loop_
_entity_poly.entity_id
_entity_poly.type
_entity_poly.pdbx_seq_one_letter_code
_entity_poly.pdbx_strand_id
1 'polypeptide(L)'
;MKRTVVNQVTSEKITFLQTAEETDGKYLSIEAALPPQGNGTPLHMHDESEEKFEVVSGKLTVTLGKEQHILDGGDHRLVTLGVAHTFTNNHDESVVFRVRLTPPSQFEQSVRIHYGLIEDRLVDKKGNPKSLAHTALILSM
;
A
#
# COMPACT_ATOMS: atom_id res chain seq x y z
N MET A 1 7.28 17.10 3.66
CA MET A 1 6.70 16.51 2.42
C MET A 1 5.17 16.47 2.53
N LYS A 2 4.41 16.34 1.42
CA LYS A 2 2.94 16.18 1.48
C LYS A 2 2.58 14.95 2.33
N ARG A 3 1.67 15.08 3.29
CA ARG A 3 1.24 13.97 4.15
C ARG A 3 0.41 12.93 3.40
N THR A 4 -0.31 13.38 2.39
CA THR A 4 -1.15 12.53 1.54
C THR A 4 -0.65 12.56 0.11
N VAL A 5 -0.65 11.40 -0.52
CA VAL A 5 -0.40 11.19 -1.95
C VAL A 5 -1.57 10.42 -2.56
N VAL A 6 -1.89 10.70 -3.82
CA VAL A 6 -3.03 10.10 -4.53
C VAL A 6 -2.56 9.51 -5.84
N ASN A 7 -2.92 8.26 -6.10
CA ASN A 7 -2.73 7.63 -7.38
C ASN A 7 -3.82 8.12 -8.33
N GLN A 8 -3.50 9.01 -9.27
CA GLN A 8 -4.50 9.57 -10.19
C GLN A 8 -5.06 8.56 -11.20
N VAL A 9 -4.46 7.36 -11.31
CA VAL A 9 -4.95 6.27 -12.18
C VAL A 9 -5.96 5.40 -11.43
N THR A 10 -5.66 5.01 -10.19
CA THR A 10 -6.50 4.08 -9.42
C THR A 10 -7.43 4.78 -8.43
N SER A 11 -7.25 6.09 -8.20
CA SER A 11 -7.90 6.87 -7.13
C SER A 11 -7.56 6.39 -5.71
N GLU A 12 -6.58 5.49 -5.55
CA GLU A 12 -6.03 5.14 -4.25
C GLU A 12 -5.42 6.36 -3.58
N LYS A 13 -5.67 6.52 -2.28
CA LYS A 13 -5.11 7.58 -1.46
C LYS A 13 -4.31 6.97 -0.32
N ILE A 14 -3.07 7.43 -0.14
CA ILE A 14 -2.22 7.05 0.98
C ILE A 14 -1.94 8.30 1.81
N THR A 15 -2.21 8.25 3.11
CA THR A 15 -1.85 9.28 4.09
C THR A 15 -0.86 8.69 5.07
N PHE A 16 0.35 9.26 5.12
CA PHE A 16 1.34 8.89 6.11
C PHE A 16 0.86 9.34 7.49
N LEU A 17 0.68 8.42 8.44
CA LEU A 17 0.27 8.76 9.81
C LEU A 17 1.48 8.94 10.72
N GLN A 18 2.51 8.13 10.52
CA GLN A 18 3.83 8.25 11.16
C GLN A 18 4.89 7.73 10.19
N THR A 19 5.86 8.57 9.81
CA THR A 19 6.94 8.21 8.89
C THR A 19 8.05 7.42 9.60
N ALA A 20 8.94 6.80 8.83
CA ALA A 20 10.13 6.14 9.39
C ALA A 20 11.00 7.12 10.19
N GLU A 21 11.12 8.37 9.73
CA GLU A 21 11.84 9.44 10.43
C GLU A 21 11.18 9.79 11.78
N GLU A 22 9.85 9.92 11.81
CA GLU A 22 9.09 10.25 13.03
C GLU A 22 9.08 9.14 14.08
N THR A 23 9.46 7.91 13.71
CA THR A 23 9.49 6.75 14.60
C THR A 23 10.91 6.27 14.93
N ASP A 24 11.94 7.04 14.58
CA ASP A 24 13.35 6.65 14.69
C ASP A 24 13.66 5.30 14.01
N GLY A 25 13.04 5.06 12.85
CA GLY A 25 13.21 3.84 12.06
C GLY A 25 12.50 2.60 12.61
N LYS A 26 11.64 2.73 13.63
CA LYS A 26 10.97 1.58 14.25
C LYS A 26 9.85 1.01 13.38
N TYR A 27 9.04 1.87 12.76
CA TYR A 27 7.95 1.46 11.88
C TYR A 27 7.45 2.60 11.00
N LEU A 28 6.72 2.25 9.94
CA LEU A 28 5.94 3.19 9.13
C LEU A 28 4.47 2.89 9.39
N SER A 29 3.65 3.92 9.58
CA SER A 29 2.20 3.77 9.67
C SER A 29 1.53 4.67 8.64
N ILE A 30 0.63 4.10 7.85
CA ILE A 30 -0.16 4.81 6.84
C ILE A 30 -1.65 4.51 7.03
N GLU A 31 -2.49 5.39 6.50
CA GLU A 31 -3.90 5.15 6.22
C GLU A 31 -4.08 5.13 4.70
N ALA A 32 -4.64 4.05 4.19
CA ALA A 32 -4.98 3.86 2.79
C ALA A 32 -6.50 3.90 2.61
N ALA A 33 -6.94 4.51 1.52
CA ALA A 33 -8.32 4.47 1.07
C ALA A 33 -8.37 3.90 -0.35
N LEU A 34 -9.11 2.81 -0.52
CA LEU A 34 -9.37 2.20 -1.83
C LEU A 34 -10.81 2.48 -2.27
N PRO A 35 -11.03 2.88 -3.54
CA PRO A 35 -12.37 2.99 -4.08
C PRO A 35 -13.04 1.62 -4.18
N PRO A 36 -14.37 1.56 -4.45
CA PRO A 36 -15.05 0.31 -4.79
C PRO A 36 -14.35 -0.41 -5.93
N GLN A 37 -14.26 -1.74 -5.84
CA GLN A 37 -13.56 -2.58 -6.83
C GLN A 37 -12.09 -2.18 -7.05
N GLY A 38 -11.48 -1.50 -6.06
CA GLY A 38 -10.11 -1.01 -6.10
C GLY A 38 -9.10 -2.12 -5.81
N ASN A 39 -8.04 -2.16 -6.61
CA ASN A 39 -6.91 -3.05 -6.37
C ASN A 39 -5.84 -2.32 -5.56
N GLY A 40 -5.30 -2.99 -4.54
CA GLY A 40 -4.11 -2.54 -3.83
C GLY A 40 -2.83 -2.96 -4.55
N THR A 41 -1.75 -3.04 -3.77
CA THR A 41 -0.45 -3.52 -4.26
C THR A 41 -0.57 -4.95 -4.80
N PRO A 42 0.06 -5.28 -5.95
CA PRO A 42 0.11 -6.65 -6.47
C PRO A 42 0.61 -7.66 -5.43
N LEU A 43 0.39 -8.96 -5.69
CA LEU A 43 0.90 -10.03 -4.84
C LEU A 43 2.43 -9.88 -4.64
N HIS A 44 2.84 -9.72 -3.38
CA HIS A 44 4.22 -9.49 -2.99
C HIS A 44 4.54 -10.12 -1.64
N MET A 45 5.79 -10.01 -1.19
CA MET A 45 6.27 -10.61 0.05
C MET A 45 7.38 -9.71 0.61
N HIS A 46 7.46 -9.64 1.93
CA HIS A 46 8.52 -8.91 2.64
C HIS A 46 9.41 -9.91 3.37
N ASP A 47 10.72 -9.76 3.20
CA ASP A 47 11.72 -10.57 3.90
C ASP A 47 12.15 -9.94 5.23
N GLU A 48 11.96 -8.62 5.37
CA GLU A 48 12.48 -7.84 6.49
C GLU A 48 11.39 -7.13 7.31
N SER A 49 10.17 -6.96 6.77
CA SER A 49 9.10 -6.20 7.40
C SER A 49 7.84 -7.02 7.60
N GLU A 50 7.31 -7.04 8.83
CA GLU A 50 5.95 -7.50 9.05
C GLU A 50 4.95 -6.40 8.67
N GLU A 51 3.82 -6.80 8.08
CA GLU A 51 2.77 -5.87 7.65
C GLU A 51 1.47 -6.13 8.42
N LYS A 52 0.98 -5.13 9.14
CA LYS A 52 -0.30 -5.20 9.84
C LYS A 52 -1.35 -4.35 9.12
N PHE A 53 -2.45 -4.98 8.71
CA PHE A 53 -3.66 -4.33 8.23
C PHE A 53 -4.65 -4.15 9.38
N GLU A 54 -5.29 -2.98 9.48
CA GLU A 54 -6.37 -2.69 10.43
C GLU A 54 -7.45 -1.87 9.73
N VAL A 55 -8.66 -2.41 9.60
CA VAL A 55 -9.75 -1.72 8.89
C VAL A 55 -10.38 -0.66 9.79
N VAL A 56 -10.45 0.57 9.28
CA VAL A 56 -11.11 1.69 9.96
C VAL A 56 -12.59 1.72 9.61
N SER A 57 -12.93 1.58 8.32
CA SER A 57 -14.30 1.51 7.83
C SER A 57 -14.39 0.77 6.49
N GLY A 58 -15.56 0.21 6.19
CA GLY A 58 -15.79 -0.61 4.99
C GLY A 58 -15.32 -2.05 5.17
N LYS A 59 -15.00 -2.71 4.06
CA LYS A 59 -14.55 -4.11 4.01
C LYS A 59 -13.26 -4.22 3.20
N LEU A 60 -12.25 -4.89 3.74
CA LEU A 60 -10.99 -5.16 3.05
C LEU A 60 -10.85 -6.66 2.81
N THR A 61 -10.52 -7.07 1.57
CA THR A 61 -10.11 -8.45 1.30
C THR A 61 -8.59 -8.53 1.33
N VAL A 62 -8.03 -9.23 2.32
CA VAL A 62 -6.60 -9.54 2.42
C VAL A 62 -6.37 -10.98 2.00
N THR A 63 -5.51 -11.20 1.02
CA THR A 63 -5.12 -12.55 0.56
C THR A 63 -3.75 -12.91 1.12
N LEU A 64 -3.65 -14.06 1.79
CA LEU A 64 -2.40 -14.64 2.32
C LEU A 64 -2.17 -15.99 1.64
N GLY A 65 -1.16 -16.06 0.78
CA GLY A 65 -0.93 -17.23 -0.08
C GLY A 65 -2.13 -17.52 -0.97
N LYS A 66 -2.92 -18.54 -0.62
CA LYS A 66 -4.15 -18.94 -1.35
C LYS A 66 -5.44 -18.64 -0.57
N GLU A 67 -5.33 -18.17 0.66
CA GLU A 67 -6.47 -17.92 1.53
C GLU A 67 -6.88 -16.46 1.46
N GLN A 68 -8.18 -16.21 1.38
CA GLN A 68 -8.75 -14.88 1.43
C GLN A 68 -9.40 -14.65 2.80
N HIS A 69 -9.11 -13.50 3.38
CA HIS A 69 -9.69 -13.03 4.62
C HIS A 69 -10.43 -11.72 4.34
N ILE A 70 -11.72 -11.69 4.64
CA ILE A 70 -12.50 -10.44 4.60
C ILE A 70 -12.43 -9.84 6.01
N LEU A 71 -11.99 -8.59 6.09
CA LEU A 71 -11.87 -7.81 7.32
C LEU A 71 -12.93 -6.70 7.30
N ASP A 72 -13.77 -6.66 8.34
CA ASP A 72 -14.75 -5.61 8.56
C ASP A 72 -14.15 -4.47 9.42
N GLY A 73 -14.86 -3.33 9.55
CA GLY A 73 -14.43 -2.22 10.40
C GLY A 73 -14.09 -2.66 11.83
N GLY A 74 -12.86 -2.39 12.26
CA GLY A 74 -12.29 -2.81 13.54
C GLY A 74 -11.45 -4.09 13.49
N ASP A 75 -11.57 -4.90 12.44
CA ASP A 75 -10.76 -6.10 12.26
C ASP A 75 -9.33 -5.77 11.87
N HIS A 76 -8.42 -6.70 12.14
CA HIS A 76 -7.02 -6.57 11.76
C HIS A 76 -6.41 -7.93 11.36
N ARG A 77 -5.36 -7.87 10.54
CA ARG A 77 -4.58 -9.04 10.14
C ARG A 77 -3.10 -8.69 10.11
N LEU A 78 -2.28 -9.52 10.76
CA LEU A 78 -0.83 -9.46 10.67
C LEU A 78 -0.36 -10.41 9.57
N VAL A 79 0.56 -9.93 8.75
CA VAL A 79 1.33 -10.69 7.79
C VAL A 79 2.76 -10.79 8.31
N THR A 80 3.17 -12.01 8.63
CA THR A 80 4.53 -12.31 9.07
C THR A 80 5.47 -12.38 7.86
N LEU A 81 6.77 -12.30 8.14
CA LEU A 81 7.84 -12.40 7.13
C LEU A 81 7.67 -13.64 6.23
N GLY A 82 8.02 -13.49 4.95
CA GLY A 82 8.01 -14.60 3.99
C GLY A 82 6.62 -15.08 3.55
N VAL A 83 5.54 -14.41 3.97
CA VAL A 83 4.18 -14.74 3.51
C VAL A 83 3.82 -13.87 2.31
N ALA A 84 3.59 -14.51 1.16
CA ALA A 84 3.08 -13.82 -0.02
C ALA A 84 1.65 -13.31 0.22
N HIS A 85 1.39 -12.04 -0.07
CA HIS A 85 0.12 -11.39 0.25
C HIS A 85 -0.22 -10.22 -0.67
N THR A 86 -1.50 -9.85 -0.66
CA THR A 86 -2.06 -8.67 -1.34
C THR A 86 -3.34 -8.24 -0.63
N PHE A 87 -3.80 -7.02 -0.89
CA PHE A 87 -5.07 -6.51 -0.41
C PHE A 87 -5.86 -5.89 -1.56
N THR A 88 -7.18 -6.07 -1.52
CA THR A 88 -8.12 -5.60 -2.53
C THR A 88 -9.41 -5.13 -1.86
N ASN A 89 -10.10 -4.19 -2.51
CA ASN A 89 -11.48 -3.88 -2.19
C ASN A 89 -12.40 -4.53 -3.23
N ASN A 90 -12.88 -5.75 -2.96
CA ASN A 90 -13.78 -6.49 -3.85
C ASN A 90 -15.27 -6.15 -3.59
N HIS A 91 -15.53 -4.98 -3.03
CA HIS A 91 -16.85 -4.58 -2.56
C HIS A 91 -17.32 -3.27 -3.23
N ASP A 92 -18.61 -2.97 -3.07
CA ASP A 92 -19.29 -1.85 -3.73
C ASP A 92 -19.14 -0.51 -3.00
N GLU A 93 -18.57 -0.53 -1.80
CA GLU A 93 -18.27 0.66 -1.00
C GLU A 93 -16.76 0.86 -0.87
N SER A 94 -16.32 2.11 -0.69
CA SER A 94 -14.93 2.40 -0.39
C SER A 94 -14.52 1.81 0.95
N VAL A 95 -13.24 1.44 1.08
CA VAL A 95 -12.64 0.97 2.34
C VAL A 95 -11.54 1.92 2.78
N VAL A 96 -11.49 2.20 4.08
CA VAL A 96 -10.38 2.91 4.74
C VAL A 96 -9.75 1.97 5.74
N PHE A 97 -8.43 1.82 5.67
CA PHE A 97 -7.68 0.92 6.53
C PHE A 97 -6.30 1.50 6.80
N ARG A 98 -5.68 1.05 7.88
CA ARG A 98 -4.32 1.38 8.25
C ARG A 98 -3.40 0.23 7.92
N VAL A 99 -2.19 0.57 7.53
CA VAL A 99 -1.10 -0.37 7.33
C VAL A 99 0.07 0.07 8.20
N ARG A 100 0.65 -0.89 8.91
CA ARG A 100 1.92 -0.70 9.62
C ARG A 100 2.96 -1.68 9.10
N LEU A 101 4.09 -1.14 8.64
CA LEU A 101 5.28 -1.92 8.28
C LEU A 101 6.31 -1.81 9.40
N THR A 102 6.79 -2.94 9.89
CA THR A 102 7.75 -3.00 11.01
C THR A 102 8.87 -3.99 10.69
N PRO A 103 10.14 -3.54 10.51
CA PRO A 103 10.60 -2.16 10.26
C PRO A 103 9.94 -1.49 9.03
N PRO A 104 10.10 -0.17 8.85
CA PRO A 104 9.34 0.63 7.87
C PRO A 104 9.57 0.33 6.38
N SER A 105 10.64 -0.40 6.01
CA SER A 105 11.13 -0.50 4.62
C SER A 105 11.34 0.90 3.97
N GLN A 106 11.56 0.99 2.66
CA GLN A 106 11.59 2.25 1.89
C GLN A 106 10.25 2.53 1.17
N PHE A 107 9.16 2.02 1.74
CA PHE A 107 7.82 2.12 1.16
C PHE A 107 7.40 3.58 0.86
N GLU A 108 7.69 4.51 1.78
CA GLU A 108 7.34 5.92 1.60
C GLU A 108 8.01 6.52 0.35
N GLN A 109 9.30 6.23 0.14
CA GLN A 109 10.07 6.69 -1.00
C GLN A 109 9.52 6.08 -2.29
N SER A 110 9.30 4.76 -2.30
CA SER A 110 8.76 4.02 -3.44
C SER A 110 7.42 4.60 -3.92
N VAL A 111 6.46 4.77 -3.00
CA VAL A 111 5.13 5.32 -3.32
C VAL A 111 5.22 6.78 -3.79
N ARG A 112 6.01 7.62 -3.13
CA ARG A 112 6.14 9.03 -3.52
C ARG A 112 6.74 9.18 -4.91
N ILE A 113 7.76 8.40 -5.23
CA ILE A 113 8.37 8.39 -6.57
C ILE A 113 7.34 7.90 -7.59
N HIS A 114 6.68 6.77 -7.33
CA HIS A 114 5.71 6.19 -8.27
C HIS A 114 4.57 7.16 -8.57
N TYR A 115 3.96 7.75 -7.54
CA TYR A 115 2.85 8.68 -7.73
C TYR A 115 3.32 10.00 -8.37
N GLY A 116 4.54 10.46 -8.08
CA GLY A 116 5.15 11.58 -8.81
C GLY A 116 5.28 11.30 -10.31
N LEU A 117 5.71 10.10 -10.70
CA LEU A 117 5.75 9.70 -12.11
C LEU A 117 4.36 9.67 -12.77
N ILE A 118 3.32 9.33 -12.00
CA ILE A 118 1.93 9.40 -12.46
C ILE A 118 1.54 10.85 -12.73
N GLU A 119 1.80 11.76 -11.79
CA GLU A 119 1.54 13.21 -11.94
C GLU A 119 2.26 13.79 -13.16
N ASP A 120 3.52 13.37 -13.38
CA ASP A 120 4.36 13.79 -14.52
C ASP A 120 4.01 13.10 -15.85
N ARG A 121 3.01 12.20 -15.86
CA ARG A 121 2.57 11.42 -17.04
C ARG A 121 3.67 10.54 -17.65
N LEU A 122 4.61 10.11 -16.81
CA LEU A 122 5.71 9.20 -17.15
C LEU A 122 5.33 7.71 -17.01
N VAL A 123 4.04 7.43 -16.86
CA VAL A 123 3.46 6.09 -16.78
C VAL A 123 2.56 5.78 -17.99
N ASP A 124 2.28 4.49 -18.22
CA ASP A 124 1.25 4.02 -19.15
C ASP A 124 -0.18 4.21 -18.57
N LYS A 125 -1.20 3.78 -19.33
CA LYS A 125 -2.62 3.91 -18.90
C LYS A 125 -2.97 3.08 -17.67
N LYS A 126 -2.13 2.11 -17.28
CA LYS A 126 -2.30 1.26 -16.11
C LYS A 126 -1.50 1.77 -14.91
N GLY A 127 -0.74 2.87 -15.07
CA GLY A 127 0.12 3.42 -14.02
C GLY A 127 1.52 2.81 -13.98
N ASN A 128 1.91 1.95 -14.93
CA ASN A 128 3.26 1.39 -14.96
C ASN A 128 4.27 2.42 -15.49
N PRO A 129 5.45 2.59 -14.88
CA PRO A 129 6.47 3.48 -15.43
C PRO A 129 6.86 3.13 -16.87
N LYS A 130 6.94 4.12 -17.77
CA LYS A 130 7.37 3.93 -19.16
C LYS A 130 8.86 3.59 -19.29
N SER A 131 9.65 3.95 -18.29
CA SER A 131 11.09 3.72 -18.23
C SER A 131 11.40 2.49 -17.37
N LEU A 132 12.24 1.59 -17.88
CA LEU A 132 12.76 0.46 -17.12
C LEU A 132 13.62 0.93 -15.94
N ALA A 133 14.32 2.07 -16.06
CA ALA A 133 15.10 2.62 -14.96
C ALA A 133 14.20 3.10 -13.80
N HIS A 134 13.07 3.74 -14.11
CA HIS A 134 12.09 4.10 -13.08
C HIS A 134 11.45 2.87 -12.43
N THR A 135 11.16 1.84 -13.24
CA THR A 135 10.63 0.58 -12.74
C THR A 135 11.61 -0.08 -11.77
N ALA A 136 12.88 -0.19 -12.17
CA ALA A 136 13.93 -0.74 -11.31
C ALA A 136 14.08 0.06 -10.01
N LEU A 137 14.08 1.41 -10.11
CA LEU A 137 14.22 2.29 -8.94
C LEU A 137 13.09 2.09 -7.93
N ILE A 138 11.84 1.96 -8.36
CA ILE A 138 10.69 1.83 -7.45
C ILE A 138 10.64 0.43 -6.80
N LEU A 139 11.03 -0.60 -7.56
CA LEU A 139 11.00 -2.00 -7.09
C LEU A 139 12.22 -2.40 -6.26
N SER A 140 13.33 -1.66 -6.33
CA SER A 140 14.53 -1.91 -5.54
C SER A 140 14.53 -1.20 -4.19
N MET A 141 13.44 -0.51 -3.85
CA MET A 141 13.28 0.25 -2.60
C MET A 141 12.70 -0.63 -1.52
#